data_AF-A0AAV0SXX4-F1
#
_entry.id   AF-A0AAV0SXX4-F1
#
_cell.length_a   1.000
_cell.length_b   1.000
_cell.length_c   1.000
_cell.angle_alpha   90.00
_cell.angle_beta   90.00
_cell.angle_gamma   90.00
#
_symmetry.space_group_name_H-M   'P 1'
#
loop_
_entity.id
_entity.type
_entity.pdbx_description
1 polymer ?
#
loop_
_entity_poly.entity_id
_entity_poly.type
_entity_poly.pdbx_seq_one_letter_code
_entity_poly.pdbx_strand_id
1 'polypeptide(L)'
;MRQAGVISSAGLYAMEHQLDRLAEDHINAQAFAYGISSIPGIEIDPNAVETNIAFFRLTSDAKLDATTLAQKLEAGKGLLVGAYADENRVRAVPNLHISSRDIDYDVSSIRALLS
;
A
#
# COMPACT_ATOMS: atom_id res chain seq x y z
N MET A 1 -12.81 -26.16 -18.15
CA MET A 1 -11.36 -26.28 -17.93
C MET A 1 -11.01 -27.70 -17.53
N ARG A 2 -10.26 -28.47 -18.33
CA ARG A 2 -9.88 -29.88 -18.02
C ARG A 2 -8.50 -30.05 -17.39
N GLN A 3 -7.66 -29.00 -17.33
CA GLN A 3 -6.31 -29.02 -16.74
C GLN A 3 -6.23 -28.15 -15.47
N ALA A 4 -7.26 -28.21 -14.62
CA ALA A 4 -7.31 -27.42 -13.38
C ALA A 4 -6.19 -27.80 -12.38
N GLY A 5 -5.60 -29.01 -12.53
CA GLY A 5 -4.55 -29.55 -11.67
C GLY A 5 -3.35 -28.61 -11.44
N VAL A 6 -2.93 -27.90 -12.49
CA VAL A 6 -1.79 -26.97 -12.42
C VAL A 6 -2.11 -25.70 -11.62
N ILE A 7 -3.36 -25.21 -11.70
CA ILE A 7 -3.79 -24.04 -10.91
C ILE A 7 -4.07 -24.46 -9.47
N SER A 8 -4.69 -25.64 -9.27
CA SER A 8 -4.97 -26.15 -7.93
C SER A 8 -3.70 -26.47 -7.13
N SER A 9 -2.60 -26.91 -7.78
CA SER A 9 -1.34 -27.15 -7.08
C SER A 9 -0.71 -25.86 -6.54
N ALA A 10 -0.78 -24.76 -7.29
CA ALA A 10 -0.35 -23.44 -6.80
C ALA A 10 -1.22 -22.96 -5.62
N GLY A 11 -2.54 -23.19 -5.69
CA GLY A 11 -3.46 -22.88 -4.59
C GLY A 11 -3.16 -23.69 -3.31
N LEU A 12 -2.90 -25.00 -3.45
CA LEU A 12 -2.51 -25.85 -2.33
C LEU A 12 -1.18 -25.37 -1.71
N TYR A 13 -0.18 -25.08 -2.54
CA TYR A 13 1.09 -24.55 -2.06
C TYR A 13 0.91 -23.24 -1.28
N ALA A 14 0.10 -22.32 -1.79
CA ALA A 14 -0.20 -21.06 -1.11
C ALA A 14 -0.84 -21.29 0.27
N MET A 15 -1.80 -22.21 0.38
CA MET A 15 -2.43 -22.55 1.65
C MET A 15 -1.44 -23.16 2.66
N GLU A 16 -0.51 -23.98 2.19
CA GLU A 16 0.46 -24.68 3.07
C GLU A 16 1.64 -23.79 3.50
N HIS A 17 2.00 -22.77 2.70
CA HIS A 17 3.27 -22.03 2.91
C HIS A 17 3.12 -20.52 3.07
N GLN A 18 1.97 -19.92 2.75
CA GLN A 18 1.82 -18.45 2.72
C GLN A 18 0.91 -17.89 3.82
N LEU A 19 0.22 -18.73 4.60
CA LEU A 19 -0.70 -18.26 5.65
C LEU A 19 0.03 -17.48 6.75
N ASP A 20 1.05 -18.06 7.36
CA ASP A 20 1.79 -17.42 8.46
C ASP A 20 2.49 -16.12 8.01
N ARG A 21 2.88 -16.08 6.73
CA ARG A 21 3.54 -14.93 6.10
C ARG A 21 2.63 -13.71 5.97
N LEU A 22 1.31 -13.85 6.00
CA LEU A 22 0.38 -12.70 5.97
C LEU A 22 0.66 -11.71 7.11
N ALA A 23 1.19 -12.19 8.24
CA ALA A 23 1.63 -11.33 9.34
C ALA A 23 2.70 -10.32 8.89
N GLU A 24 3.59 -10.68 7.96
CA GLU A 24 4.60 -9.76 7.41
C GLU A 24 3.95 -8.64 6.58
N ASP A 25 2.92 -8.97 5.80
CA ASP A 25 2.20 -7.97 5.01
C ASP A 25 1.46 -6.98 5.93
N HIS A 26 0.94 -7.45 7.07
CA HIS A 26 0.32 -6.62 8.09
C HIS A 26 1.35 -5.70 8.78
N ILE A 27 2.53 -6.24 9.14
CA ILE A 27 3.63 -5.46 9.71
C ILE A 27 4.06 -4.36 8.73
N ASN A 28 4.19 -4.68 7.44
CA ASN A 28 4.58 -3.72 6.41
C ASN A 28 3.51 -2.63 6.21
N ALA A 29 2.23 -2.98 6.21
CA ALA A 29 1.13 -2.01 6.10
C ALA A 29 1.06 -1.07 7.31
N GLN A 30 1.28 -1.61 8.51
CA GLN A 30 1.35 -0.80 9.72
C GLN A 30 2.57 0.12 9.71
N ALA A 31 3.75 -0.39 9.34
CA ALA A 31 4.98 0.41 9.21
C ALA A 31 4.80 1.53 8.17
N PHE A 32 4.18 1.23 7.03
CA PHE A 32 3.81 2.22 6.02
C PHE A 32 2.92 3.32 6.61
N ALA A 33 1.84 2.93 7.31
CA ALA A 33 0.90 3.86 7.91
C ALA A 33 1.57 4.81 8.90
N TYR A 34 2.43 4.30 9.79
CA TYR A 34 3.25 5.11 10.70
C TYR A 34 4.24 6.01 9.95
N GLY A 35 4.85 5.52 8.88
CA GLY A 35 5.79 6.30 8.08
C GLY A 35 5.16 7.52 7.43
N ILE A 36 3.95 7.37 6.90
CA ILE A 36 3.23 8.45 6.21
C ILE A 36 2.42 9.37 7.13
N SER A 37 2.07 8.95 8.35
CA SER A 37 1.22 9.72 9.26
C SER A 37 1.82 11.06 9.71
N SER A 38 3.14 11.21 9.55
CA SER A 38 3.86 12.46 9.85
C SER A 38 3.95 13.44 8.67
N ILE A 39 3.48 13.05 7.49
CA ILE A 39 3.60 13.87 6.27
C ILE A 39 2.45 14.90 6.26
N PRO A 40 2.74 16.21 6.14
CA PRO A 40 1.71 17.23 6.00
C PRO A 40 0.80 16.95 4.80
N GLY A 41 -0.50 17.13 5.00
CA GLY A 41 -1.50 16.86 3.97
C GLY A 41 -2.04 15.43 3.95
N ILE A 42 -1.57 14.54 4.84
CA ILE A 42 -2.07 13.17 5.00
C ILE A 42 -2.87 13.04 6.29
N GLU A 43 -4.05 12.41 6.20
CA GLU A 43 -4.82 11.93 7.33
C GLU A 43 -4.91 10.40 7.30
N ILE A 44 -4.38 9.77 8.35
CA ILE A 44 -4.44 8.33 8.59
C ILE A 44 -4.32 8.07 10.10
N ASP A 45 -5.05 7.07 10.61
CA ASP A 45 -4.82 6.50 11.93
C ASP A 45 -4.03 5.18 11.77
N PRO A 46 -2.73 5.14 12.13
CA PRO A 46 -1.92 3.93 12.01
C PRO A 46 -2.42 2.78 12.88
N ASN A 47 -3.12 3.06 13.99
CA ASN A 47 -3.65 2.02 14.89
C ASN A 47 -4.90 1.34 14.33
N ALA A 48 -5.58 1.98 13.37
CA ALA A 48 -6.72 1.42 12.67
C ALA A 48 -6.32 0.49 11.50
N VAL A 49 -5.03 0.36 11.19
CA VAL A 49 -4.52 -0.55 10.15
C VAL A 49 -4.22 -1.91 10.78
N GLU A 50 -5.16 -2.85 10.60
CA GLU A 50 -5.12 -4.18 11.24
C GLU A 50 -4.62 -5.31 10.31
N THR A 51 -4.66 -5.09 8.99
CA THR A 51 -4.29 -6.08 7.97
C THR A 51 -3.29 -5.49 6.98
N ASN A 52 -3.18 -6.05 5.77
CA ASN A 52 -2.31 -5.55 4.72
C ASN A 52 -2.90 -4.36 3.93
N ILE A 53 -4.00 -3.76 4.37
CA ILE A 53 -4.67 -2.66 3.66
C ILE A 53 -4.55 -1.38 4.48
N ALA A 54 -3.83 -0.39 3.94
CA ALA A 54 -3.75 0.95 4.51
C ALA A 54 -4.51 1.94 3.62
N PHE A 55 -5.54 2.57 4.19
CA PHE A 55 -6.20 3.71 3.58
C PHE A 55 -5.74 5.00 4.24
N PHE A 56 -5.44 6.01 3.44
CA PHE A 56 -5.22 7.37 3.91
C PHE A 56 -5.95 8.35 3.02
N ARG A 57 -6.27 9.51 3.60
CA ARG A 57 -6.91 10.61 2.91
C ARG A 57 -5.91 11.75 2.73
N LEU A 58 -5.98 12.44 1.61
CA LEU A 58 -5.30 13.71 1.43
C LEU A 58 -6.23 14.84 1.88
N THR A 59 -5.73 15.72 2.74
CA THR A 59 -6.51 16.86 3.24
C THR A 59 -6.75 17.88 2.12
N SER A 60 -7.70 18.80 2.31
CA SER A 60 -8.06 19.80 1.31
C SER A 60 -6.92 20.78 0.98
N ASP A 61 -5.98 20.95 1.91
CA ASP A 61 -4.78 21.78 1.77
C ASP A 61 -3.54 20.99 1.31
N ALA A 62 -3.69 19.68 1.04
CA ALA A 62 -2.61 18.88 0.48
C ALA A 62 -2.19 19.42 -0.91
N LYS A 63 -0.90 19.36 -1.19
CA LYS A 63 -0.30 19.85 -2.44
C LYS A 63 -0.83 19.16 -3.70
N LEU A 64 -1.29 17.92 -3.56
CA LEU A 64 -1.80 17.08 -4.64
C LEU A 64 -3.09 16.40 -4.19
N ASP A 65 -4.00 16.15 -5.13
CA ASP A 65 -5.08 15.21 -4.92
C ASP A 65 -4.61 13.75 -5.10
N ALA A 66 -5.44 12.80 -4.68
CA ALA A 66 -5.13 11.38 -4.66
C ALA A 66 -4.81 10.81 -6.05
N THR A 67 -5.56 11.26 -7.08
CA THR A 67 -5.38 10.81 -8.46
C THR A 67 -4.03 11.29 -9.01
N THR A 68 -3.70 12.57 -8.79
CA THR A 68 -2.47 13.19 -9.23
C THR A 68 -1.25 12.64 -8.49
N LEU A 69 -1.39 12.38 -7.18
CA LEU A 69 -0.36 11.70 -6.40
C LEU A 69 -0.06 10.31 -6.97
N ALA A 70 -1.08 9.48 -7.20
CA ALA A 70 -0.91 8.13 -7.75
C ALA A 70 -0.22 8.15 -9.13
N GLN A 71 -0.64 9.06 -10.03
CA GLN A 71 -0.01 9.21 -11.35
C GLN A 71 1.47 9.61 -11.26
N LYS A 72 1.82 10.52 -10.35
CA LYS A 72 3.21 10.97 -10.16
C LYS A 72 4.08 9.90 -9.52
N LEU A 73 3.53 9.12 -8.59
CA LEU A 73 4.20 7.97 -7.98
C LEU A 73 4.50 6.90 -9.02
N GLU A 74 3.53 6.57 -9.88
CA GLU A 74 3.73 5.60 -10.96
C GLU A 74 4.81 6.10 -11.93
N ALA A 75 4.61 7.28 -12.52
CA ALA A 75 5.47 7.79 -13.58
C ALA A 75 6.90 8.14 -13.11
N GLY A 76 7.04 8.62 -11.87
CA GLY A 76 8.31 9.15 -11.37
C GLY A 76 9.05 8.22 -10.42
N LYS A 77 8.37 7.27 -9.79
CA LYS A 77 8.91 6.42 -8.71
C LYS A 77 8.68 4.93 -8.91
N GLY A 78 7.87 4.54 -9.90
CA GLY A 78 7.49 3.14 -10.13
C GLY A 78 6.57 2.57 -9.07
N LEU A 79 5.89 3.42 -8.30
CA LEU A 79 5.06 3.02 -7.16
C LEU A 79 3.58 3.09 -7.54
N LEU A 80 2.90 1.96 -7.45
CA LEU A 80 1.48 1.81 -7.80
C LEU A 80 0.60 1.78 -6.54
N VAL A 81 -0.41 2.65 -6.51
CA VAL A 81 -1.44 2.70 -5.46
C VAL A 81 -2.83 2.87 -6.07
N GLY A 82 -3.86 2.44 -5.36
CA GLY A 82 -5.24 2.72 -5.76
C GLY A 82 -5.66 4.11 -5.31
N ALA A 83 -6.09 4.98 -6.23
CA ALA A 83 -6.66 6.29 -5.92
C ALA A 83 -8.19 6.29 -6.04
N TYR A 84 -8.85 6.96 -5.10
CA TYR A 84 -10.30 7.11 -5.03
C TYR A 84 -10.62 8.62 -5.02
N ALA A 85 -11.04 9.14 -6.16
CA ALA A 85 -11.20 10.58 -6.39
C ALA A 85 -12.25 11.22 -5.47
N ASP A 86 -13.40 10.57 -5.28
CA ASP A 86 -14.56 11.13 -4.57
C ASP A 86 -14.26 11.48 -3.10
N GLU A 87 -13.37 10.72 -2.46
CA GLU A 87 -13.01 10.91 -1.05
C GLU A 87 -11.59 11.46 -0.86
N ASN A 88 -10.89 11.79 -1.96
CA ASN A 88 -9.46 12.13 -1.97
C ASN A 88 -8.61 11.10 -1.19
N ARG A 89 -8.92 9.81 -1.39
CA ARG A 89 -8.31 8.69 -0.64
C ARG A 89 -7.38 7.86 -1.51
N VAL A 90 -6.39 7.27 -0.86
CA VAL A 90 -5.44 6.34 -1.47
C VAL A 90 -5.45 5.03 -0.67
N ARG A 91 -5.35 3.91 -1.38
CA ARG A 91 -5.24 2.56 -0.83
C ARG A 91 -3.88 1.96 -1.20
N ALA A 92 -3.05 1.75 -0.18
CA ALA A 92 -1.82 0.98 -0.28
C ALA A 92 -2.07 -0.45 0.22
N VAL A 93 -1.53 -1.44 -0.50
CA VAL A 93 -1.73 -2.86 -0.19
C VAL A 93 -0.40 -3.62 -0.29
N PRO A 94 0.43 -3.60 0.77
CA PRO A 94 1.58 -4.50 0.86
C PRO A 94 1.18 -5.96 0.65
N ASN A 95 2.07 -6.72 0.03
CA ASN A 95 1.87 -8.11 -0.35
C ASN A 95 3.22 -8.83 -0.44
N LEU A 96 3.21 -10.09 -0.88
CA LEU A 96 4.39 -10.95 -1.04
C LEU A 96 5.61 -10.29 -1.68
N HIS A 97 5.41 -9.36 -2.61
CA HIS A 97 6.51 -8.73 -3.35
C HIS A 97 6.96 -7.40 -2.76
N ILE A 98 6.42 -6.98 -1.61
CA ILE A 98 6.74 -5.71 -0.95
C ILE A 98 7.50 -6.00 0.34
N SER A 99 8.79 -5.65 0.34
CA SER A 99 9.66 -5.79 1.50
C SER A 99 9.62 -4.56 2.41
N SER A 100 10.16 -4.67 3.62
CA SER A 100 10.31 -3.52 4.53
C SER A 100 11.17 -2.40 3.92
N ARG A 101 12.14 -2.73 3.06
CA ARG A 101 12.95 -1.73 2.35
C ARG A 101 12.12 -0.95 1.33
N ASP A 102 11.15 -1.60 0.70
CA ASP A 102 10.23 -0.93 -0.23
C ASP A 102 9.35 0.06 0.54
N ILE A 103 8.90 -0.29 1.75
CA ILE A 103 8.15 0.62 2.62
C ILE A 103 8.91 1.93 2.89
N ASP A 104 10.20 1.85 3.22
CA ASP A 104 11.02 3.05 3.44
C ASP A 104 11.13 3.95 2.20
N TYR A 105 11.28 3.32 1.03
CA TYR A 105 11.31 4.00 -0.26
C TYR A 105 9.95 4.64 -0.60
N ASP A 106 8.86 3.94 -0.32
CA ASP A 106 7.50 4.37 -0.58
C ASP A 106 7.13 5.61 0.24
N VAL A 107 7.40 5.55 1.55
CA VAL A 107 7.20 6.67 2.49
C VAL A 107 8.00 7.89 2.04
N SER A 108 9.27 7.69 1.67
CA SER A 108 10.15 8.76 1.19
C SER A 108 9.66 9.38 -0.12
N SER A 109 9.13 8.55 -1.02
CA SER A 109 8.58 8.97 -2.31
C SER A 109 7.31 9.80 -2.16
N ILE A 110 6.39 9.37 -1.28
CA ILE A 110 5.17 10.12 -0.95
C ILE A 110 5.55 11.46 -0.31
N ARG A 111 6.46 11.46 0.66
CA ARG A 111 6.93 12.68 1.33
C ARG A 111 7.48 13.68 0.33
N ALA A 112 8.33 13.25 -0.60
CA ALA A 112 8.94 14.13 -1.60
C ALA A 112 7.92 14.82 -2.52
N LEU A 113 6.76 14.19 -2.77
CA LEU A 113 5.72 14.76 -3.63
C LEU A 113 4.77 15.70 -2.89
N LEU A 114 4.54 15.46 -1.59
CA LEU A 114 3.62 16.24 -0.76
C LEU A 114 4.31 17.36 0.05
N SER A 115 5.63 17.29 0.24
CA SER A 115 6.43 18.37 0.86
C SER A 115 6.57 19.59 -0.05
#